data_AF-A0A3M1MEF5-F1
#
_entry.id   AF-A0A3M1MEF5-F1
#
_cell.length_a   1.000
_cell.length_b   1.000
_cell.length_c   1.000
_cell.angle_alpha   90.00
_cell.angle_beta   90.00
_cell.angle_gamma   90.00
#
_symmetry.space_group_name_H-M   'P 1'
#
loop_
_entity.id
_entity.type
_entity.pdbx_description
1 polymer ?
#
loop_
_entity_poly.entity_id
_entity_poly.type
_entity_poly.pdbx_seq_one_letter_code
_entity_poly.pdbx_strand_id
1 'polypeptide(L)' 'MERVKVNDIHIAYETQGQGEPLLLISGVGYGAWFWHRVVPALAEHFQVITFDNRG' A
#
# COMPACT_ATOMS: atom_id res chain seq x y z
N MET A 1 -8.41 0.06 -5.63
CA MET A 1 -7.55 1.26 -5.61
C MET A 1 -8.33 2.53 -5.34
N GLU A 2 -8.20 3.03 -4.12
CA GLU A 2 -8.56 4.41 -3.77
C GLU A 2 -7.43 5.35 -4.18
N ARG A 3 -7.70 6.66 -4.20
CA ARG A 3 -6.69 7.68 -4.45
C ARG A 3 -6.79 8.78 -3.41
N VAL A 4 -5.63 9.22 -2.92
CA VAL A 4 -5.53 10.38 -2.04
C VAL A 4 -4.71 11.47 -2.72
N LYS A 5 -5.17 12.72 -2.59
CA LYS A 5 -4.38 13.89 -3.02
C LYS A 5 -3.29 14.15 -2.00
N VAL A 6 -2.04 14.03 -2.41
CA VAL A 6 -0.85 14.37 -1.60
C VAL A 6 -0.08 15.43 -2.36
N ASN A 7 0.04 16.62 -1.77
CA ASN A 7 0.53 17.81 -2.45
C ASN A 7 -0.29 18.10 -3.74
N ASP A 8 0.37 18.12 -4.89
CA ASP A 8 -0.16 18.41 -6.21
C ASP A 8 -0.45 17.14 -7.05
N ILE A 9 -0.30 15.95 -6.47
CA ILE A 9 -0.47 14.66 -7.16
C ILE A 9 -1.50 13.76 -6.47
N HIS A 10 -2.00 12.76 -7.21
CA HIS A 10 -2.84 11.70 -6.68
C HIS A 10 -2.02 10.41 -6.53
N ILE A 11 -2.05 9.82 -5.34
CA ILE A 11 -1.39 8.54 -5.04
C ILE A 11 -2.46 7.46 -4.98
N ALA A 12 -2.29 6.40 -5.76
CA ALA A 12 -3.11 5.19 -5.66
C ALA A 12 -2.65 4.36 -4.46
N TYR A 13 -3.60 3.93 -3.64
CA TYR A 13 -3.33 3.07 -2.49
C TYR A 13 -4.46 2.05 -2.30
N GLU A 14 -4.14 1.02 -1.51
CA GLU A 14 -5.08 0.00 -1.06
C GLU A 14 -4.85 -0.32 0.41
N THR A 15 -5.93 -0.69 1.09
CA THR A 15 -5.89 -1.15 2.48
C THR A 15 -6.52 -2.54 2.56
N GLN A 16 -5.88 -3.46 3.28
CA GLN A 16 -6.40 -4.81 3.54
C GLN A 16 -6.20 -5.18 5.00
N GLY A 17 -7.16 -5.91 5.58
CA GLY A 17 -7.13 -6.29 6.99
C GLY A 17 -7.62 -5.18 7.93
N GLN A 18 -7.44 -5.42 9.22
CA GLN A 18 -7.83 -4.54 10.32
C GLN A 18 -6.77 -4.62 11.43
N GLY A 19 -6.67 -3.61 12.29
CA GLY A 19 -5.70 -3.58 13.39
C GLY A 19 -4.73 -2.40 13.28
N GLU A 20 -3.54 -2.54 13.86
CA GLU A 20 -2.50 -1.50 13.81
C GLU A 20 -2.05 -1.26 12.35
N PRO A 21 -1.92 -0.01 11.90
CA PRO A 21 -1.58 0.29 10.52
C PRO A 21 -0.13 -0.11 10.19
N LEU A 22 0.06 -0.80 9.07
CA LEU A 22 1.36 -1.19 8.54
C LEU A 22 1.51 -0.72 7.09
N LEU A 23 2.36 0.29 6.87
CA LEU A 23 2.63 0.84 5.54
C LEU A 23 3.80 0.11 4.87
N LEU A 24 3.57 -0.40 3.66
CA LEU A 24 4.60 -1.03 2.84
C LEU A 24 5.07 -0.07 1.74
N ILE A 25 6.38 0.23 1.72
CA ILE A 25 7.01 1.15 0.77
C ILE A 25 7.86 0.33 -0.22
N SER A 26 7.51 0.36 -1.50
CA SER A 26 8.25 -0.34 -2.56
C SER A 26 9.57 0.35 -2.91
N GLY A 27 10.57 -0.46 -3.30
CA GLY A 27 11.86 0.02 -3.82
C GLY A 27 11.78 0.52 -5.27
N VAL A 28 12.94 0.85 -5.84
CA VAL A 28 13.05 1.40 -7.21
C VAL A 28 12.50 0.42 -8.26
N GLY A 29 11.65 0.91 -9.17
CA GLY A 29 11.09 0.13 -10.27
C GLY A 29 9.91 -0.78 -9.90
N TYR A 30 9.46 -0.74 -8.64
CA TYR A 30 8.34 -1.55 -8.15
C TYR A 30 7.15 -0.67 -7.71
N GLY A 31 5.93 -1.14 -7.96
CA GLY A 31 4.70 -0.56 -7.43
C GLY A 31 4.16 -1.35 -6.24
N ALA A 32 2.95 -1.03 -5.80
CA ALA A 32 2.22 -1.74 -4.74
C ALA A 32 2.07 -3.24 -5.04
N TRP A 33 1.97 -3.60 -6.33
CA TRP A 33 1.83 -4.97 -6.83
C TRP A 33 2.94 -5.92 -6.36
N PHE A 34 4.12 -5.39 -6.02
CA PHE A 34 5.24 -6.19 -5.51
C PHE A 34 4.85 -7.01 -4.27
N TRP A 35 3.95 -6.47 -3.45
CA TRP A 35 3.56 -7.06 -2.17
C TRP A 35 2.44 -8.10 -2.25
N HIS A 36 1.93 -8.46 -3.45
CA HIS A 36 0.72 -9.28 -3.60
C HIS A 36 0.75 -10.63 -2.84
N ARG A 37 1.93 -11.22 -2.61
CA ARG A 37 2.06 -12.48 -1.86
C ARG A 37 2.20 -12.29 -0.35
N VAL A 38 2.64 -11.12 0.09
CA VAL A 38 2.93 -10.81 1.49
C VAL A 38 1.72 -10.19 2.18
N VAL A 39 0.95 -9.36 1.45
CA VAL A 39 -0.22 -8.66 1.99
C VAL A 39 -1.23 -9.61 2.65
N PRO A 40 -1.63 -10.77 2.07
CA PRO A 40 -2.64 -11.62 2.68
C PRO A 40 -2.25 -12.08 4.09
N ALA A 41 -0.99 -12.49 4.29
CA ALA A 41 -0.52 -12.97 5.59
C ALA A 41 -0.39 -11.83 6.63
N LEU A 42 0.02 -10.64 6.20
CA LEU A 42 0.10 -9.49 7.11
C LEU A 42 -1.29 -8.94 7.47
N ALA A 43 -2.26 -9.03 6.55
CA ALA A 43 -3.62 -8.54 6.74
C ALA A 43 -4.43 -9.35 7.79
N GLU A 44 -3.95 -10.54 8.17
CA GLU A 44 -4.48 -11.31 9.30
C GLU A 44 -4.20 -10.63 10.66
N HIS A 45 -3.22 -9.73 10.71
CA HIS A 45 -2.74 -9.10 11.96
C HIS A 45 -2.77 -7.57 11.94
N PHE A 46 -2.72 -6.94 10.77
CA PHE A 46 -2.57 -5.50 10.59
C PHE A 46 -3.59 -4.93 9.61
N GLN A 47 -3.84 -3.62 9.70
CA GLN A 47 -4.37 -2.86 8.57
C GLN A 47 -3.20 -2.55 7.62
N VAL A 48 -2.98 -3.42 6.64
CA VAL A 48 -1.88 -3.28 5.69
C VAL A 48 -2.23 -2.24 4.64
N ILE A 49 -1.34 -1.27 4.44
CA ILE A 49 -1.49 -0.17 3.49
C ILE A 49 -0.39 -0.32 2.43
N THR A 50 -0.78 -0.46 1.17
CA THR A 50 0.14 -0.44 0.02
C THR A 50 -0.18 0.76 -0.87
N PHE A 51 0.83 1.32 -1.54
CA PHE A 51 0.64 2.43 -2.46
C PHE A 51 1.67 2.39 -3.60
N ASP A 52 1.32 3.03 -4.71
CA ASP A 52 2.27 3.27 -5.79
C ASP A 52 3.02 4.57 -5.51
N ASN A 53 4.36 4.48 -5.43
CA ASN A 53 5.22 5.67 -5.41
C ASN A 53 4.91 6.54 -6.62
N ARG A 54 5.17 7.85 -6.52
CA ARG A 54 5.04 8.74 -7.67
C ARG A 54 5.95 8.28 -8.82
N GLY A 55 5.40 8.13 -10.02
CA GLY A 55 6.13 7.70 -11.21
C GLY A 55 5.24 7.00 -12.21
#